data_AF-A0A9W6YRP3-F1
#
_entry.id   AF-A0A9W6YRP3-F1
#
_cell.length_a   1.000
_cell.length_b   1.000
_cell.length_c   1.000
_cell.angle_alpha   90.00
_cell.angle_beta   90.00
_cell.angle_gamma   90.00
#
_symmetry.space_group_name_H-M   'P 1'
#
loop_
_entity.id
_entity.type
_entity.pdbx_description
1 polymer ?
#
loop_
_entity_poly.entity_id
_entity_poly.type
_entity_poly.pdbx_seq_one_letter_code
_entity_poly.pdbx_strand_id
1 'polypeptide(L)'
;MNQSEKIQSNRKRPSMGLLIFLFVFLSSSPILLSFILNNSNVSFKTWWLPNSSSSFPNTCSSNQNIVNPSRCSSQEQRNLNLGLQSESQSEVELAPSKFENVDSHEPSTKNVIPPQNSPLPIHNSQANGNDNITKIADSNLTMAIPPQNPAISRANATFYVLCRNTDLYSLLETIQNYEDRFNRQFHYDWVFLNDVEFTQEFIKLVTNAVSGDAKFGLIPQEHWSIPSTVDVDLMHQYMDLMINDPDGSVPYADSVSYRHMCRFESGFFYRHELLLDYKYYWRVEPGVKLYCDISNDVFKEMEEGDYKYGFSLSTIEYPKTIPSLFKYFKHYLFETKQDHLLLNDTNYSEFIYDESKDDYNMCHFWTNFELGNLDFLRSVEYNVIFEYLDSTNGFYYERWGDAPVRSLILSVLLRKGQIKRFSEIGYKHAPYTQCPISESVRLQNRCSCDPGEDFTNKWYSCSWYFDNVSLPKIHRL
;
A
#
# COMPACT_ATOMS: atom_id res chain seq x y z
N MET A 1 11.26 67.75 -9.38
CA MET A 1 9.91 67.34 -9.83
C MET A 1 9.98 67.06 -11.32
N ASN A 2 9.67 65.82 -11.72
CA ASN A 2 9.38 65.24 -13.04
C ASN A 2 9.94 65.89 -14.33
N GLN A 3 10.54 65.03 -15.18
CA GLN A 3 10.11 64.76 -16.57
C GLN A 3 10.99 63.65 -17.21
N SER A 4 10.40 62.50 -17.61
CA SER A 4 10.02 62.08 -18.99
C SER A 4 11.15 61.38 -19.77
N GLU A 5 11.09 60.06 -20.01
CA GLU A 5 10.57 59.34 -21.22
C GLU A 5 11.37 59.46 -22.54
N LYS A 6 11.77 58.29 -23.10
CA LYS A 6 11.73 57.79 -24.52
C LYS A 6 12.87 56.78 -24.80
N ILE A 7 12.62 55.49 -25.09
CA ILE A 7 12.17 54.77 -26.32
C ILE A 7 13.29 54.43 -27.35
N GLN A 8 13.24 53.16 -27.83
CA GLN A 8 13.88 52.50 -29.02
C GLN A 8 15.35 52.03 -28.89
N SER A 9 15.81 50.89 -29.42
CA SER A 9 15.47 50.19 -30.68
C SER A 9 15.91 48.71 -30.71
N ASN A 10 15.29 47.94 -31.61
CA ASN A 10 15.59 46.55 -31.99
C ASN A 10 16.70 46.48 -33.05
N ARG A 11 17.66 45.55 -32.96
CA ARG A 11 18.39 44.96 -34.11
C ARG A 11 18.82 43.51 -33.87
N LYS A 12 18.61 42.68 -34.90
CA LYS A 12 18.89 41.22 -35.00
C LYS A 12 20.28 40.90 -35.58
N ARG A 13 20.69 39.63 -35.35
CA ARG A 13 21.59 38.70 -36.11
C ARG A 13 23.09 38.65 -35.72
N PRO A 14 23.85 37.55 -36.03
CA PRO A 14 23.52 36.12 -36.23
C PRO A 14 24.54 35.11 -35.60
N SER A 15 24.35 33.83 -35.91
CA SER A 15 25.08 32.58 -35.62
C SER A 15 26.46 32.37 -36.27
N MET A 16 27.32 31.56 -35.64
CA MET A 16 28.11 30.41 -36.17
C MET A 16 29.49 30.29 -35.48
N GLY A 17 29.95 29.05 -35.24
CA GLY A 17 31.39 28.74 -35.32
C GLY A 17 31.97 27.89 -34.19
N LEU A 18 32.09 26.59 -34.45
CA LEU A 18 32.76 25.53 -33.67
C LEU A 18 34.25 25.45 -34.06
N LEU A 19 35.20 25.29 -33.12
CA LEU A 19 36.52 24.65 -33.34
C LEU A 19 37.25 24.40 -31.99
N ILE A 20 37.31 23.15 -31.51
CA ILE A 20 38.47 22.22 -31.44
C ILE A 20 39.68 22.73 -30.63
N PHE A 21 40.01 22.01 -29.54
CA PHE A 21 41.39 21.65 -29.20
C PHE A 21 41.43 20.27 -28.52
N LEU A 22 42.23 19.37 -29.11
CA LEU A 22 42.64 18.07 -28.58
C LEU A 22 43.65 18.26 -27.43
N PHE A 23 43.59 17.39 -26.42
CA PHE A 23 44.80 16.81 -25.83
C PHE A 23 44.56 15.32 -25.52
N VAL A 24 45.48 14.49 -25.99
CA VAL A 24 45.59 13.03 -25.82
C VAL A 24 46.65 12.75 -24.76
N PHE A 25 46.44 11.76 -23.89
CA PHE A 25 47.39 10.70 -23.46
C PHE A 25 46.63 9.85 -22.41
N LEU A 26 46.07 8.69 -22.79
CA LEU A 26 46.65 7.34 -22.71
C LEU A 26 47.06 6.90 -21.28
N SER A 27 46.27 6.02 -20.68
CA SER A 27 46.76 4.67 -20.30
C SER A 27 45.61 3.72 -19.93
N SER A 28 45.51 2.65 -20.74
CA SER A 28 45.36 1.25 -20.33
C SER A 28 44.07 0.76 -19.63
N SER A 29 43.24 0.15 -20.48
CA SER A 29 42.07 -0.71 -20.31
C SER A 29 42.30 -2.02 -19.48
N PRO A 30 41.40 -3.02 -19.52
CA PRO A 30 40.08 -3.16 -18.86
C PRO A 30 40.01 -4.52 -18.10
N ILE A 31 38.84 -4.97 -17.65
CA ILE A 31 38.28 -6.33 -17.91
C ILE A 31 36.95 -6.45 -17.15
N LEU A 32 35.87 -6.61 -17.92
CA LEU A 32 34.57 -7.11 -17.51
C LEU A 32 34.36 -8.47 -18.23
N LEU A 33 33.59 -9.35 -17.61
CA LEU A 33 32.99 -10.60 -18.13
C LEU A 33 33.89 -11.83 -18.30
N SER A 34 33.65 -12.82 -17.43
CA SER A 34 33.24 -14.17 -17.83
C SER A 34 32.83 -14.96 -16.59
N PHE A 35 31.66 -15.60 -16.59
CA PHE A 35 31.43 -17.00 -16.19
C PHE A 35 29.92 -17.29 -16.07
N ILE A 36 29.36 -17.90 -17.12
CA ILE A 36 28.28 -18.89 -16.99
C ILE A 36 28.75 -20.14 -17.75
N LEU A 37 28.84 -21.25 -17.03
CA LEU A 37 28.46 -22.63 -17.37
C LEU A 37 29.45 -23.70 -16.87
N ASN A 38 28.84 -24.66 -16.17
CA ASN A 38 29.15 -26.07 -16.00
C ASN A 38 29.89 -26.59 -14.75
N ASN A 39 29.12 -27.45 -14.07
CA ASN A 39 29.44 -28.75 -13.51
C ASN A 39 29.89 -28.87 -12.04
N SER A 40 28.93 -29.42 -11.27
CA SER A 40 29.06 -30.66 -10.48
C SER A 40 29.84 -30.61 -9.16
N ASN A 41 29.11 -31.01 -8.10
CA ASN A 41 29.62 -31.53 -6.84
C ASN A 41 30.51 -30.60 -6.01
N VAL A 42 29.88 -29.81 -5.13
CA VAL A 42 30.54 -29.39 -3.89
C VAL A 42 29.67 -29.78 -2.70
N SER A 43 30.17 -30.80 -2.01
CA SER A 43 29.77 -31.27 -0.69
C SER A 43 29.64 -30.13 0.32
N PHE A 44 28.46 -29.97 0.93
CA PHE A 44 28.29 -29.16 2.13
C PHE A 44 29.10 -29.78 3.27
N LYS A 45 30.22 -29.14 3.63
CA LYS A 45 30.93 -29.40 4.89
C LYS A 45 30.11 -28.76 6.01
N THR A 46 29.50 -29.61 6.82
CA THR A 46 29.00 -29.31 8.17
C THR A 46 30.13 -28.72 9.02
N TRP A 47 29.97 -27.48 9.48
CA TRP A 47 30.83 -26.92 10.52
C TRP A 47 30.14 -27.07 11.88
N TRP A 48 30.80 -27.83 12.73
CA TRP A 48 30.50 -28.08 14.12
C TRP A 48 30.67 -26.81 14.95
N LEU A 49 29.67 -26.47 15.76
CA LEU A 49 29.78 -25.54 16.87
C LEU A 49 30.35 -26.27 18.10
N PRO A 50 31.23 -25.65 18.90
CA PRO A 50 31.76 -26.27 20.11
C PRO A 50 30.79 -26.14 21.29
N ASN A 51 30.61 -27.26 22.00
CA ASN A 51 29.94 -27.38 23.29
C ASN A 51 30.56 -26.45 24.34
N SER A 52 29.70 -25.73 25.08
CA SER A 52 29.99 -25.32 26.45
C SER A 52 28.84 -25.75 27.35
N SER A 53 29.17 -26.75 28.19
CA SER A 53 28.36 -27.28 29.27
C SER A 53 28.33 -26.33 30.46
N SER A 54 27.15 -25.94 30.93
CA SER A 54 26.94 -25.46 32.30
C SER A 54 25.86 -26.30 32.97
N SER A 55 26.33 -27.12 33.90
CA SER A 55 25.58 -27.98 34.80
C SER A 55 24.94 -27.19 35.94
N PHE A 56 23.66 -27.42 36.23
CA PHE A 56 23.10 -27.28 37.58
C PHE A 56 22.23 -28.51 37.92
N PRO A 57 22.17 -28.90 39.21
CA PRO A 57 21.89 -30.27 39.61
C PRO A 57 20.41 -30.56 39.83
N ASN A 58 19.96 -31.72 39.33
CA ASN A 58 18.75 -32.37 39.80
C ASN A 58 19.04 -33.14 41.08
N THR A 59 18.35 -32.81 42.16
CA THR A 59 18.16 -33.69 43.31
C THR A 59 16.67 -33.89 43.55
N CYS A 60 16.18 -35.09 43.26
CA CYS A 60 15.05 -35.69 43.97
C CYS A 60 15.31 -37.19 44.07
N SER A 61 15.45 -37.65 45.31
CA SER A 61 15.77 -39.01 45.70
C SER A 61 14.51 -39.87 45.90
N SER A 62 14.62 -41.11 45.42
CA SER A 62 14.14 -42.38 46.02
C SER A 62 12.65 -42.57 46.38
N ASN A 63 12.01 -43.43 45.56
CA ASN A 63 11.22 -44.63 45.89
C ASN A 63 10.88 -44.91 47.37
N GLN A 64 9.60 -45.22 47.63
CA GLN A 64 9.07 -46.60 47.76
C GLN A 64 7.57 -46.57 48.09
N ASN A 65 6.75 -47.34 47.34
CA ASN A 65 5.76 -48.31 47.82
C ASN A 65 4.46 -48.45 46.97
N ILE A 66 4.28 -49.68 46.46
CA ILE A 66 3.06 -50.52 46.43
C ILE A 66 2.12 -50.43 45.19
N VAL A 67 2.20 -51.49 44.34
CA VAL A 67 1.13 -52.41 43.81
C VAL A 67 -0.19 -51.75 43.32
N ASN A 68 -0.72 -51.87 42.08
CA ASN A 68 -0.89 -52.98 41.12
C ASN A 68 -1.43 -52.42 39.75
N PRO A 69 -1.43 -53.21 38.65
CA PRO A 69 -1.59 -52.73 37.26
C PRO A 69 -2.99 -52.96 36.66
N SER A 70 -3.39 -52.17 35.66
CA SER A 70 -4.23 -52.67 34.56
C SER A 70 -4.25 -51.78 33.31
N ARG A 71 -3.70 -52.37 32.23
CA ARG A 71 -4.11 -52.32 30.81
C ARG A 71 -3.77 -51.08 29.94
N CYS A 72 -2.75 -51.28 29.13
CA CYS A 72 -2.71 -50.88 27.71
C CYS A 72 -3.49 -51.89 26.83
N SER A 73 -4.19 -51.41 25.80
CA SER A 73 -4.42 -52.02 24.46
C SER A 73 -5.34 -51.07 23.66
N SER A 74 -4.87 -50.31 22.67
CA SER A 74 -4.69 -50.62 21.22
C SER A 74 -5.96 -50.60 20.35
N GLN A 75 -5.96 -49.69 19.36
CA GLN A 75 -6.48 -49.76 17.98
C GLN A 75 -7.99 -49.96 17.69
N GLU A 76 -8.55 -49.03 16.88
CA GLU A 76 -9.37 -49.24 15.64
C GLU A 76 -9.79 -47.85 15.09
N GLN A 77 -9.19 -47.32 14.01
CA GLN A 77 -9.53 -47.40 12.58
C GLN A 77 -10.98 -47.04 12.15
N ARG A 78 -11.05 -45.95 11.35
CA ARG A 78 -11.88 -45.64 10.16
C ARG A 78 -13.13 -44.74 10.27
N ASN A 79 -13.04 -43.71 9.41
CA ASN A 79 -14.05 -43.09 8.55
C ASN A 79 -15.18 -42.26 9.17
N LEU A 80 -15.16 -40.97 8.87
CA LEU A 80 -16.32 -40.23 8.37
C LEU A 80 -15.86 -38.97 7.60
N ASN A 81 -15.90 -39.06 6.28
CA ASN A 81 -16.12 -37.90 5.41
C ASN A 81 -17.64 -37.66 5.40
N LEU A 82 -18.07 -36.43 5.68
CA LEU A 82 -19.07 -35.66 4.94
C LEU A 82 -19.68 -34.56 5.81
N GLY A 83 -19.49 -33.32 5.36
CA GLY A 83 -20.47 -32.25 5.44
C GLY A 83 -20.61 -31.54 6.79
N LEU A 84 -20.16 -30.29 6.82
CA LEU A 84 -21.02 -29.17 7.20
C LEU A 84 -20.43 -27.89 6.63
N GLN A 85 -21.12 -27.36 5.61
CA GLN A 85 -21.14 -25.94 5.34
C GLN A 85 -21.73 -25.27 6.58
N SER A 86 -21.04 -24.28 7.13
CA SER A 86 -21.68 -23.20 7.86
C SER A 86 -20.81 -21.96 7.77
N GLU A 87 -21.46 -20.93 7.25
CA GLU A 87 -21.12 -19.52 7.26
C GLU A 87 -20.41 -19.05 8.54
N SER A 88 -19.45 -18.14 8.37
CA SER A 88 -19.32 -17.02 9.28
C SER A 88 -18.79 -15.81 8.52
N GLN A 89 -19.71 -14.96 8.09
CA GLN A 89 -19.45 -13.52 8.04
C GLN A 89 -19.09 -13.10 9.46
N SER A 90 -17.87 -12.60 9.64
CA SER A 90 -17.51 -11.84 10.83
C SER A 90 -17.02 -10.47 10.37
N GLU A 91 -17.99 -9.57 10.15
CA GLU A 91 -17.76 -8.14 10.37
C GLU A 91 -17.40 -7.97 11.85
N VAL A 92 -16.10 -7.84 12.13
CA VAL A 92 -15.65 -7.41 13.45
C VAL A 92 -15.73 -5.90 13.47
N GLU A 93 -16.90 -5.42 13.87
CA GLU A 93 -17.11 -4.04 14.29
C GLU A 93 -16.26 -3.81 15.56
N LEU A 94 -15.15 -3.08 15.41
CA LEU A 94 -14.31 -2.65 16.53
C LEU A 94 -15.12 -1.67 17.38
N ALA A 95 -15.77 -2.17 18.42
CA ALA A 95 -16.37 -1.36 19.46
C ALA A 95 -15.27 -0.64 20.26
N PRO A 96 -15.29 0.70 20.40
CA PRO A 96 -14.33 1.39 21.23
C PRO A 96 -14.58 1.08 22.71
N SER A 97 -13.52 0.67 23.39
CA SER A 97 -13.47 0.49 24.84
C SER A 97 -13.90 1.77 25.57
N LYS A 98 -14.88 1.64 26.47
CA LYS A 98 -15.31 2.68 27.41
C LYS A 98 -14.12 3.20 28.21
N PHE A 99 -13.83 4.50 28.08
CA PHE A 99 -13.10 5.26 29.07
C PHE A 99 -14.02 6.35 29.63
N GLU A 100 -14.18 6.32 30.95
CA GLU A 100 -14.97 7.26 31.74
C GLU A 100 -14.35 8.66 31.67
N ASN A 101 -15.15 9.65 31.25
CA ASN A 101 -14.81 11.06 31.41
C ASN A 101 -15.62 11.64 32.57
N VAL A 102 -14.90 12.26 33.50
CA VAL A 102 -15.40 12.92 34.70
C VAL A 102 -16.00 14.29 34.36
N ASP A 103 -17.10 14.59 35.05
CA ASP A 103 -18.00 15.75 34.96
C ASP A 103 -17.37 17.14 34.77
N SER A 104 -18.08 18.01 34.04
CA SER A 104 -18.39 19.36 34.53
C SER A 104 -19.62 20.02 33.85
N HIS A 105 -20.58 20.30 34.73
CA HIS A 105 -21.81 21.11 34.69
C HIS A 105 -22.25 21.95 33.47
N GLU A 106 -23.51 21.70 33.11
CA GLU A 106 -24.48 22.62 32.48
C GLU A 106 -25.17 23.54 33.53
N PRO A 107 -25.89 24.60 33.10
CA PRO A 107 -27.36 24.48 33.21
C PRO A 107 -28.17 25.11 32.06
N SER A 108 -29.01 24.25 31.44
CA SER A 108 -30.44 24.41 31.10
C SER A 108 -31.04 25.76 30.65
N THR A 109 -31.82 25.74 29.56
CA THR A 109 -33.28 26.06 29.60
C THR A 109 -34.03 25.55 28.36
N LYS A 110 -35.32 25.27 28.58
CA LYS A 110 -36.27 24.46 27.81
C LYS A 110 -36.92 25.17 26.61
N ASN A 111 -37.38 24.36 25.63
CA ASN A 111 -38.78 24.16 25.18
C ASN A 111 -39.12 24.33 23.66
N VAL A 112 -39.69 23.24 23.11
CA VAL A 112 -40.93 23.14 22.26
C VAL A 112 -40.85 23.13 20.70
N ILE A 113 -41.06 21.91 20.15
CA ILE A 113 -41.97 21.39 19.08
C ILE A 113 -42.01 22.04 17.65
N PRO A 114 -42.06 21.24 16.54
CA PRO A 114 -41.88 21.68 15.15
C PRO A 114 -43.18 21.76 14.30
N PRO A 115 -43.14 22.32 13.07
CA PRO A 115 -44.06 21.96 11.98
C PRO A 115 -43.29 21.42 10.75
N GLN A 116 -43.58 20.21 10.26
CA GLN A 116 -44.64 19.81 9.32
C GLN A 116 -44.56 20.40 7.89
N ASN A 117 -44.56 19.44 6.96
CA ASN A 117 -44.44 19.52 5.50
C ASN A 117 -45.62 20.23 4.82
N SER A 118 -45.30 20.94 3.72
CA SER A 118 -46.26 21.37 2.69
C SER A 118 -45.67 21.12 1.29
N PRO A 119 -46.33 20.37 0.39
CA PRO A 119 -45.89 20.22 -1.00
C PRO A 119 -46.33 21.39 -1.90
N LEU A 120 -45.48 21.71 -2.88
CA LEU A 120 -45.67 22.70 -3.94
C LEU A 120 -46.78 22.31 -4.95
N PRO A 121 -47.49 23.27 -5.57
CA PRO A 121 -48.51 22.99 -6.57
C PRO A 121 -47.93 22.82 -7.99
N ILE A 122 -48.49 21.83 -8.68
CA ILE A 122 -48.27 21.46 -10.09
C ILE A 122 -49.01 22.46 -11.00
N HIS A 123 -48.28 23.05 -11.96
CA HIS A 123 -48.86 23.88 -13.01
C HIS A 123 -49.24 23.01 -14.21
N ASN A 124 -50.55 22.86 -14.46
CA ASN A 124 -51.09 22.34 -15.72
C ASN A 124 -51.13 23.46 -16.77
N SER A 125 -50.57 23.21 -17.94
CA SER A 125 -50.85 23.99 -19.16
C SER A 125 -51.30 23.03 -20.27
N GLN A 126 -52.57 23.13 -20.64
CA GLN A 126 -53.15 22.49 -21.81
C GLN A 126 -53.00 23.39 -23.04
N ALA A 127 -52.51 22.76 -24.11
CA ALA A 127 -52.86 22.86 -25.52
C ALA A 127 -53.35 24.20 -26.12
N ASN A 128 -52.69 24.61 -27.21
CA ASN A 128 -53.39 24.96 -28.45
C ASN A 128 -52.45 25.02 -29.66
N GLY A 129 -52.93 24.50 -30.80
CA GLY A 129 -52.56 24.99 -32.13
C GLY A 129 -51.67 24.07 -32.98
N ASN A 130 -52.29 23.15 -33.72
CA ASN A 130 -51.74 22.57 -34.95
C ASN A 130 -51.82 23.59 -36.09
N ASP A 131 -50.77 23.73 -36.89
CA ASP A 131 -50.89 24.06 -38.32
C ASP A 131 -49.67 23.59 -39.14
N ASN A 132 -49.97 22.66 -40.07
CA ASN A 132 -49.45 22.44 -41.42
C ASN A 132 -47.94 22.24 -41.72
N ILE A 133 -47.61 20.96 -41.94
CA ILE A 133 -46.90 20.36 -43.09
C ILE A 133 -45.87 21.21 -43.83
N THR A 134 -44.59 20.82 -43.71
CA THR A 134 -43.65 20.80 -44.84
C THR A 134 -42.81 19.52 -44.79
N LYS A 135 -42.87 18.74 -45.88
CA LYS A 135 -41.91 17.68 -46.19
C LYS A 135 -40.56 18.33 -46.47
N ILE A 136 -39.52 17.95 -45.73
CA ILE A 136 -38.13 18.19 -46.13
C ILE A 136 -37.43 16.83 -46.13
N ALA A 137 -36.91 16.49 -47.31
CA ALA A 137 -36.06 15.35 -47.57
C ALA A 137 -34.66 15.56 -46.98
N ASP A 138 -34.02 14.44 -46.62
CA ASP A 138 -32.58 14.19 -46.52
C ASP A 138 -31.66 15.39 -46.23
N SER A 139 -31.23 15.49 -44.97
CA SER A 139 -29.88 15.96 -44.67
C SER A 139 -29.20 14.95 -43.75
N ASN A 140 -28.11 14.38 -44.26
CA ASN A 140 -27.16 13.61 -43.48
C ASN A 140 -26.68 14.45 -42.29
N LEU A 141 -27.22 14.19 -41.09
CA LEU A 141 -26.58 14.61 -39.86
C LEU A 141 -25.34 13.72 -39.66
N THR A 142 -24.23 14.08 -40.29
CA THR A 142 -22.93 13.75 -39.74
C THR A 142 -22.89 14.36 -38.34
N MET A 143 -23.06 13.53 -37.32
CA MET A 143 -22.73 13.92 -35.95
C MET A 143 -21.26 14.34 -35.99
N ALA A 144 -21.01 15.64 -35.84
CA ALA A 144 -19.69 16.16 -35.67
C ALA A 144 -19.13 15.50 -34.39
N ILE A 145 -18.19 14.57 -34.57
CA ILE A 145 -17.37 14.06 -33.48
C ILE A 145 -16.77 15.31 -32.83
N PRO A 146 -17.03 15.56 -31.53
CA PRO A 146 -16.39 16.66 -30.82
C PRO A 146 -14.89 16.55 -31.07
N PRO A 147 -14.17 17.66 -31.33
CA PRO A 147 -12.72 17.59 -31.51
C PRO A 147 -12.15 16.81 -30.32
N GLN A 148 -11.52 15.67 -30.60
CA GLN A 148 -10.83 14.90 -29.57
C GLN A 148 -9.93 15.88 -28.85
N ASN A 149 -10.14 16.02 -27.54
CA ASN A 149 -9.25 16.78 -26.67
C ASN A 149 -7.81 16.41 -27.06
N PRO A 150 -6.89 17.38 -27.22
CA PRO A 150 -5.50 17.06 -27.52
C PRO A 150 -5.06 16.00 -26.51
N ALA A 151 -4.64 14.83 -27.03
CA ALA A 151 -4.42 13.63 -26.24
C ALA A 151 -3.66 14.01 -24.96
N ILE A 152 -4.34 13.91 -23.81
CA ILE A 152 -3.73 14.20 -22.51
C ILE A 152 -2.47 13.35 -22.44
N SER A 153 -1.30 13.97 -22.28
CA SER A 153 -0.05 13.24 -22.16
C SER A 153 -0.05 12.56 -20.79
N ARG A 154 -0.24 11.24 -20.80
CA ARG A 154 -0.29 10.38 -19.60
C ARG A 154 1.07 9.80 -19.28
N ALA A 155 1.31 9.50 -18.01
CA ALA A 155 2.44 8.68 -17.61
C ALA A 155 2.22 7.22 -18.02
N ASN A 156 3.28 6.41 -17.99
CA ASN A 156 3.13 4.96 -18.10
C ASN A 156 2.72 4.36 -16.75
N ALA A 157 1.42 4.21 -16.51
CA ALA A 157 0.89 3.82 -15.20
C ALA A 157 -0.41 3.01 -15.27
N THR A 158 -0.76 2.38 -14.16
CA THR A 158 -2.00 1.60 -13.99
C THR A 158 -2.50 1.65 -12.54
N PHE A 159 -3.78 1.41 -12.34
CA PHE A 159 -4.30 0.94 -11.05
C PHE A 159 -3.96 -0.53 -10.86
N TYR A 160 -3.60 -0.90 -9.63
CA TYR A 160 -3.32 -2.27 -9.25
C TYR A 160 -4.22 -2.69 -8.08
N VAL A 161 -4.87 -3.84 -8.21
CA VAL A 161 -5.80 -4.38 -7.21
C VAL A 161 -5.51 -5.86 -6.99
N LEU A 162 -5.17 -6.23 -5.76
CA LEU A 162 -5.24 -7.61 -5.30
C LEU A 162 -6.60 -7.84 -4.65
N CYS A 163 -7.40 -8.76 -5.20
CA CYS A 163 -8.75 -8.99 -4.72
C CYS A 163 -9.22 -10.41 -5.00
N ARG A 164 -10.21 -10.85 -4.22
CA ARG A 164 -10.89 -12.14 -4.40
C ARG A 164 -12.16 -11.95 -5.20
N ASN A 165 -12.66 -13.04 -5.76
CA ASN A 165 -13.99 -13.06 -6.39
C ASN A 165 -15.11 -12.58 -5.43
N THR A 166 -14.97 -12.84 -4.12
CA THR A 166 -15.93 -12.43 -3.09
C THR A 166 -15.98 -10.92 -2.84
N ASP A 167 -14.97 -10.18 -3.28
CA ASP A 167 -14.85 -8.74 -3.02
C ASP A 167 -15.56 -7.90 -4.09
N LEU A 168 -16.18 -8.56 -5.09
CA LEU A 168 -16.71 -7.96 -6.31
C LEU A 168 -17.57 -6.72 -6.05
N TYR A 169 -18.60 -6.82 -5.20
CA TYR A 169 -19.54 -5.71 -5.03
C TYR A 169 -18.92 -4.53 -4.27
N SER A 170 -18.13 -4.80 -3.22
CA SER A 170 -17.35 -3.74 -2.54
C SER A 170 -16.34 -3.09 -3.47
N LEU A 171 -15.72 -3.85 -4.37
CA LEU A 171 -14.77 -3.34 -5.34
C LEU A 171 -15.46 -2.50 -6.42
N LEU A 172 -16.66 -2.88 -6.89
CA LEU A 172 -17.43 -2.09 -7.85
C LEU A 172 -17.77 -0.69 -7.30
N GLU A 173 -18.11 -0.59 -6.01
CA GLU A 173 -18.30 0.71 -5.35
C GLU A 173 -17.00 1.54 -5.32
N THR A 174 -15.87 0.90 -5.00
CA THR A 174 -14.56 1.54 -5.03
C THR A 174 -14.17 2.00 -6.44
N ILE A 175 -14.34 1.16 -7.47
CA ILE A 175 -14.06 1.50 -8.87
C ILE A 175 -14.91 2.70 -9.29
N GLN A 176 -16.23 2.66 -9.05
CA GLN A 176 -17.11 3.77 -9.39
C GLN A 176 -16.64 5.06 -8.72
N ASN A 177 -16.28 5.00 -7.44
CA ASN A 177 -15.77 6.15 -6.72
C ASN A 177 -14.44 6.68 -7.32
N TYR A 178 -13.49 5.82 -7.67
CA TYR A 178 -12.23 6.21 -8.30
C TYR A 178 -12.43 6.78 -9.70
N GLU A 179 -13.33 6.18 -10.49
CA GLU A 179 -13.71 6.68 -11.81
C GLU A 179 -14.34 8.07 -11.71
N ASP A 180 -15.27 8.29 -10.78
CA ASP A 180 -15.94 9.58 -10.60
C ASP A 180 -15.02 10.68 -10.08
N ARG A 181 -14.07 10.34 -9.19
CA ARG A 181 -13.16 11.30 -8.55
C ARG A 181 -11.88 11.57 -9.34
N PHE A 182 -11.44 10.64 -10.18
CA PHE A 182 -10.15 10.74 -10.86
C PHE A 182 -10.11 10.09 -12.25
N ASN A 183 -10.48 8.82 -12.40
CA ASN A 183 -10.02 8.08 -13.58
C ASN A 183 -10.84 8.35 -14.84
N ARG A 184 -12.11 8.78 -14.75
CA ARG A 184 -12.95 9.05 -15.93
C ARG A 184 -12.38 10.14 -16.87
N GLN A 185 -11.47 10.98 -16.37
CA GLN A 185 -10.78 12.01 -17.16
C GLN A 185 -9.43 11.55 -17.74
N PHE A 186 -8.82 10.49 -17.20
CA PHE A 186 -7.48 10.04 -17.58
C PHE A 186 -7.43 8.63 -18.19
N HIS A 187 -8.44 7.80 -17.95
CA HIS A 187 -8.62 6.47 -18.53
C HIS A 187 -7.41 5.54 -18.34
N TYR A 188 -6.73 5.61 -17.18
CA TYR A 188 -5.66 4.67 -16.86
C TYR A 188 -6.23 3.25 -16.72
N ASP A 189 -5.42 2.27 -17.13
CA ASP A 189 -5.76 0.85 -17.06
C ASP A 189 -5.88 0.38 -15.61
N TRP A 190 -6.60 -0.73 -15.41
CA TRP A 190 -6.72 -1.43 -14.14
C TRP A 190 -6.19 -2.87 -14.28
N VAL A 191 -5.22 -3.24 -13.46
CA VAL A 191 -4.72 -4.61 -13.31
C VAL A 191 -5.29 -5.21 -12.03
N PHE A 192 -5.99 -6.34 -12.17
CA PHE A 192 -6.55 -7.13 -11.09
C PHE A 192 -5.80 -8.45 -10.98
N LEU A 193 -5.25 -8.75 -9.80
CA LEU A 193 -4.60 -10.03 -9.49
C LEU A 193 -5.37 -10.80 -8.42
N ASN A 194 -5.33 -12.12 -8.49
CA ASN A 194 -5.98 -13.02 -7.55
C ASN A 194 -5.21 -14.35 -7.46
N ASP A 195 -5.28 -15.03 -6.31
CA ASP A 195 -4.66 -16.34 -6.08
C ASP A 195 -5.47 -17.50 -6.68
N VAL A 196 -6.67 -17.20 -7.15
CA VAL A 196 -7.51 -18.10 -7.95
C VAL A 196 -8.02 -17.40 -9.21
N GLU A 197 -8.49 -18.17 -10.18
CA GLU A 197 -9.08 -17.62 -11.41
C GLU A 197 -10.28 -16.71 -11.10
N PHE A 198 -10.34 -15.56 -11.79
CA PHE A 198 -11.51 -14.69 -11.71
C PHE A 198 -12.71 -15.34 -12.40
N THR A 199 -13.88 -15.21 -11.78
CA THR A 199 -15.13 -15.70 -12.38
C THR A 199 -15.53 -14.84 -13.57
N GLN A 200 -16.33 -15.41 -14.48
CA GLN A 200 -16.85 -14.67 -15.63
C GLN A 200 -17.76 -13.51 -15.23
N GLU A 201 -18.48 -13.63 -14.11
CA GLU A 201 -19.25 -12.52 -13.55
C GLU A 201 -18.34 -11.36 -13.14
N PHE A 202 -17.26 -11.67 -12.40
CA PHE A 202 -16.29 -10.69 -11.97
C PHE A 202 -15.70 -9.92 -13.16
N ILE A 203 -15.16 -10.64 -14.14
CA ILE A 203 -14.55 -10.06 -15.34
C ILE A 203 -15.57 -9.15 -16.04
N LYS A 204 -16.77 -9.66 -16.31
CA LYS A 204 -17.82 -8.91 -17.03
C LYS A 204 -18.20 -7.61 -16.32
N LEU A 205 -18.45 -7.66 -15.01
CA LEU A 205 -18.92 -6.50 -14.25
C LEU A 205 -17.81 -5.47 -14.06
N VAL A 206 -16.59 -5.90 -13.75
CA VAL A 206 -15.43 -5.01 -13.59
C VAL A 206 -15.04 -4.34 -14.91
N THR A 207 -14.99 -5.09 -16.02
CA THR A 207 -14.72 -4.51 -17.35
C THR A 207 -15.75 -3.46 -17.74
N ASN A 208 -17.01 -3.60 -17.33
CA ASN A 208 -18.05 -2.60 -17.59
C ASN A 208 -17.93 -1.36 -16.69
N ALA A 209 -17.30 -1.47 -15.51
CA ALA A 209 -17.22 -0.41 -14.52
C ALA A 209 -16.03 0.55 -14.74
N VAL A 210 -14.94 0.07 -15.32
CA VAL A 210 -13.73 0.87 -15.55
C VAL A 210 -13.79 1.65 -16.86
N SER A 211 -13.11 2.79 -16.94
CA SER A 211 -13.03 3.59 -18.17
C SER A 211 -11.76 3.38 -19.00
N GLY A 212 -10.72 2.75 -18.43
CA GLY A 212 -9.52 2.25 -19.12
C GLY A 212 -9.60 0.73 -19.37
N ASP A 213 -8.50 0.10 -19.78
CA ASP A 213 -8.49 -1.35 -20.00
C ASP A 213 -8.44 -2.13 -18.68
N ALA A 214 -9.32 -3.11 -18.50
CA ALA A 214 -9.26 -4.06 -17.38
C ALA A 214 -8.45 -5.30 -17.76
N LYS A 215 -7.42 -5.62 -16.96
CA LYS A 215 -6.54 -6.78 -17.14
C LYS A 215 -6.64 -7.67 -15.90
N PHE A 216 -6.78 -8.98 -16.10
CA PHE A 216 -6.99 -9.95 -15.02
C PHE A 216 -5.88 -11.00 -15.06
N GLY A 217 -5.22 -11.23 -13.92
CA GLY A 217 -4.10 -12.16 -13.81
C GLY A 217 -4.24 -13.13 -12.65
N LEU A 218 -3.89 -14.39 -12.89
CA LEU A 218 -3.72 -15.40 -11.85
C LEU A 218 -2.31 -15.33 -11.28
N ILE A 219 -2.19 -15.27 -9.96
CA ILE A 219 -0.88 -15.24 -9.30
C ILE A 219 -0.20 -16.60 -9.45
N PRO A 220 1.08 -16.65 -9.91
CA PRO A 220 1.84 -17.89 -9.94
C PRO A 220 1.95 -18.53 -8.56
N GLN A 221 1.80 -19.86 -8.49
CA GLN A 221 1.75 -20.59 -7.22
C GLN A 221 3.01 -20.39 -6.36
N GLU A 222 4.17 -20.25 -6.98
CA GLU A 222 5.45 -19.97 -6.32
C GLU A 222 5.50 -18.62 -5.59
N HIS A 223 4.65 -17.67 -5.98
CA HIS A 223 4.54 -16.37 -5.33
C HIS A 223 3.44 -16.36 -4.24
N TRP A 224 2.56 -17.37 -4.22
CA TRP A 224 1.44 -17.52 -3.28
C TRP A 224 1.41 -18.90 -2.63
N SER A 225 2.55 -19.31 -2.07
CA SER A 225 2.67 -20.58 -1.33
C SER A 225 3.65 -20.45 -0.16
N ILE A 226 3.53 -21.37 0.79
CA ILE A 226 4.47 -21.48 1.92
C ILE A 226 5.81 -21.97 1.36
N PRO A 227 6.93 -21.22 1.51
CA PRO A 227 8.24 -21.67 1.08
C PRO A 227 8.66 -22.95 1.78
N SER A 228 9.43 -23.80 1.10
CA SER A 228 9.94 -25.07 1.67
C SER A 228 10.91 -24.89 2.84
N THR A 229 11.39 -23.67 3.08
CA THR A 229 12.24 -23.28 4.21
C THR A 229 11.45 -23.07 5.50
N VAL A 230 10.12 -23.01 5.43
CA VAL A 230 9.24 -22.85 6.59
C VAL A 230 8.95 -24.22 7.19
N ASP A 231 9.23 -24.37 8.48
CA ASP A 231 8.69 -25.46 9.29
C ASP A 231 7.22 -25.16 9.60
N VAL A 232 6.32 -25.91 8.97
CA VAL A 232 4.87 -25.70 9.05
C VAL A 232 4.34 -25.98 10.46
N ASP A 233 4.91 -26.94 11.19
CA ASP A 233 4.48 -27.25 12.56
C ASP A 233 4.89 -26.14 13.52
N LEU A 234 6.08 -25.58 13.33
CA LEU A 234 6.54 -24.40 14.08
C LEU A 234 5.70 -23.16 13.73
N MET A 235 5.37 -22.96 12.46
CA MET A 235 4.48 -21.89 12.01
C MET A 235 3.13 -21.95 12.75
N HIS A 236 2.50 -23.12 12.79
CA HIS A 236 1.23 -23.30 13.50
C HIS A 236 1.36 -23.04 15.01
N GLN A 237 2.46 -23.45 15.65
CA GLN A 237 2.70 -23.12 17.06
C GLN A 237 2.76 -21.60 17.31
N TYR A 238 3.44 -20.84 16.45
CA TYR A 238 3.47 -19.38 16.57
C TYR A 238 2.12 -18.73 16.27
N MET A 239 1.36 -19.27 15.31
CA MET A 239 -0.02 -18.84 15.06
C MET A 239 -0.89 -19.03 16.30
N ASP A 240 -0.82 -20.20 16.94
CA ASP A 240 -1.56 -20.48 18.18
C ASP A 240 -1.17 -19.52 19.32
N LEU A 241 0.11 -19.16 19.45
CA LEU A 241 0.56 -18.16 20.42
C LEU A 241 -0.04 -16.77 20.15
N MET A 242 -0.13 -16.35 18.89
CA MET A 242 -0.74 -15.07 18.51
C MET A 242 -2.27 -15.08 18.66
N ILE A 243 -2.93 -16.20 18.41
CA ILE A 243 -4.38 -16.37 18.63
C ILE A 243 -4.71 -16.27 20.12
N ASN A 244 -3.89 -16.89 20.97
CA ASN A 244 -4.09 -16.97 22.41
C ASN A 244 -3.30 -15.91 23.19
N ASP A 245 -2.95 -14.80 22.54
CA ASP A 245 -2.21 -13.72 23.19
C ASP A 245 -3.01 -13.12 24.37
N PRO A 246 -2.37 -12.87 25.53
CA PRO A 246 -3.06 -12.43 26.75
C PRO A 246 -3.71 -11.05 26.64
N ASP A 247 -3.27 -10.20 25.72
CA ASP A 247 -3.86 -8.88 25.47
C ASP A 247 -4.99 -8.94 24.42
N GLY A 248 -5.31 -10.15 23.94
CA GLY A 248 -6.32 -10.42 22.91
C GLY A 248 -5.68 -10.97 21.63
N SER A 249 -6.46 -11.76 20.88
CA SER A 249 -6.00 -12.36 19.62
C SER A 249 -5.44 -11.29 18.68
N VAL A 250 -4.22 -11.52 18.19
CA VAL A 250 -3.63 -10.67 17.16
C VAL A 250 -4.51 -10.76 15.89
N PRO A 251 -4.87 -9.63 15.25
CA PRO A 251 -5.70 -9.67 14.04
C PRO A 251 -5.06 -10.55 12.96
N TYR A 252 -5.86 -11.40 12.30
CA TYR A 252 -5.41 -12.33 11.26
C TYR A 252 -4.32 -13.33 11.71
N ALA A 253 -4.16 -13.57 13.01
CA ALA A 253 -3.17 -14.53 13.54
C ALA A 253 -3.34 -15.93 12.95
N ASP A 254 -4.57 -16.36 12.72
CA ASP A 254 -4.98 -17.65 12.18
C ASP A 254 -4.95 -17.74 10.64
N SER A 255 -4.69 -16.63 9.95
CA SER A 255 -4.83 -16.55 8.50
C SER A 255 -3.51 -16.81 7.77
N VAL A 256 -3.40 -17.98 7.13
CA VAL A 256 -2.30 -18.30 6.21
C VAL A 256 -2.39 -17.47 4.93
N SER A 257 -3.60 -17.26 4.39
CA SER A 257 -3.80 -16.44 3.19
C SER A 257 -3.44 -14.97 3.41
N TYR A 258 -3.63 -14.42 4.62
CA TYR A 258 -3.16 -13.08 4.96
C TYR A 258 -1.62 -12.98 4.94
N ARG A 259 -0.92 -14.02 5.39
CA ARG A 259 0.56 -14.07 5.32
C ARG A 259 1.06 -14.19 3.88
N HIS A 260 0.37 -14.98 3.04
CA HIS A 260 0.65 -15.00 1.61
C HIS A 260 0.48 -13.62 0.98
N MET A 261 -0.62 -12.92 1.30
CA MET A 261 -0.87 -11.56 0.83
C MET A 261 0.25 -10.61 1.25
N CYS A 262 0.63 -10.57 2.54
CA CYS A 262 1.69 -9.67 3.00
C CYS A 262 3.04 -9.97 2.34
N ARG A 263 3.38 -11.24 2.15
CA ARG A 263 4.60 -11.64 1.42
C ARG A 263 4.52 -11.24 -0.06
N PHE A 264 3.38 -11.46 -0.70
CA PHE A 264 3.14 -11.14 -2.12
C PHE A 264 3.25 -9.64 -2.40
N GLU A 265 2.60 -8.81 -1.58
CA GLU A 265 2.64 -7.35 -1.66
C GLU A 265 4.05 -6.80 -1.34
N SER A 266 4.81 -7.47 -0.48
CA SER A 266 6.20 -7.09 -0.19
C SER A 266 7.13 -7.33 -1.39
N GLY A 267 6.99 -8.46 -2.07
CA GLY A 267 8.06 -9.00 -2.92
C GLY A 267 7.73 -9.37 -4.35
N PHE A 268 6.45 -9.52 -4.71
CA PHE A 268 6.10 -10.30 -5.90
C PHE A 268 5.12 -9.63 -6.84
N PHE A 269 4.16 -8.81 -6.36
CA PHE A 269 3.15 -8.24 -7.26
C PHE A 269 3.77 -7.47 -8.44
N TYR A 270 4.79 -6.63 -8.19
CA TYR A 270 5.49 -5.86 -9.22
C TYR A 270 6.28 -6.71 -10.25
N ARG A 271 6.42 -8.01 -9.99
CA ARG A 271 7.06 -9.00 -10.87
C ARG A 271 6.04 -9.71 -11.78
N HIS A 272 4.74 -9.55 -11.53
CA HIS A 272 3.69 -10.17 -12.33
C HIS A 272 3.74 -9.66 -13.78
N GLU A 273 3.50 -10.54 -14.76
CA GLU A 273 3.65 -10.24 -16.18
C GLU A 273 2.82 -9.03 -16.64
N LEU A 274 1.58 -8.91 -16.13
CA LEU A 274 0.68 -7.79 -16.41
C LEU A 274 1.19 -6.43 -15.92
N LEU A 275 2.16 -6.41 -14.99
CA LEU A 275 2.74 -5.18 -14.46
C LEU A 275 4.06 -4.79 -15.14
N LEU A 276 4.68 -5.68 -15.93
CA LEU A 276 6.02 -5.46 -16.50
C LEU A 276 6.09 -4.27 -17.45
N ASP A 277 5.00 -3.99 -18.16
CA ASP A 277 4.93 -2.88 -19.11
C ASP A 277 4.67 -1.52 -18.45
N TYR A 278 4.41 -1.46 -17.14
CA TYR A 278 4.14 -0.22 -16.42
C TYR A 278 5.34 0.27 -15.63
N LYS A 279 5.44 1.61 -15.52
CA LYS A 279 6.45 2.31 -14.72
C LYS A 279 5.91 2.70 -13.34
N TYR A 280 4.64 3.09 -13.25
CA TYR A 280 3.97 3.43 -12.00
C TYR A 280 2.73 2.57 -11.78
N TYR A 281 2.39 2.36 -10.51
CA TYR A 281 1.11 1.78 -10.12
C TYR A 281 0.47 2.63 -9.03
N TRP A 282 -0.85 2.57 -8.92
CA TRP A 282 -1.59 3.00 -7.74
C TRP A 282 -2.33 1.79 -7.17
N ARG A 283 -1.93 1.31 -5.99
CA ARG A 283 -2.64 0.26 -5.26
C ARG A 283 -3.99 0.76 -4.78
N VAL A 284 -5.03 -0.03 -5.06
CA VAL A 284 -6.40 0.21 -4.63
C VAL A 284 -6.95 -1.09 -4.03
N GLU A 285 -7.60 -0.99 -2.88
CA GLU A 285 -8.22 -2.14 -2.22
C GLU A 285 -9.76 -2.06 -2.25
N PRO A 286 -10.48 -3.19 -2.20
CA PRO A 286 -11.93 -3.18 -2.06
C PRO A 286 -12.39 -2.42 -0.80
N GLY A 287 -13.46 -1.62 -0.92
CA GLY A 287 -14.07 -0.92 0.21
C GLY A 287 -13.44 0.44 0.57
N VAL A 288 -12.41 0.88 -0.16
CA VAL A 288 -11.81 2.21 0.04
C VAL A 288 -12.58 3.30 -0.70
N LYS A 289 -12.42 4.55 -0.25
CA LYS A 289 -13.09 5.73 -0.84
C LYS A 289 -12.14 6.92 -0.97
N LEU A 290 -12.18 7.56 -2.14
CA LEU A 290 -11.74 8.93 -2.37
C LEU A 290 -12.89 9.89 -2.04
N TYR A 291 -12.60 10.85 -1.18
CA TYR A 291 -13.57 11.85 -0.72
C TYR A 291 -13.53 13.14 -1.52
N CYS A 292 -12.44 13.40 -2.23
CA CYS A 292 -12.20 14.60 -3.01
C CYS A 292 -12.03 14.24 -4.48
N ASP A 293 -12.39 15.17 -5.36
CA ASP A 293 -11.98 15.11 -6.75
C ASP A 293 -10.49 15.39 -6.88
N ILE A 294 -9.88 14.74 -7.86
CA ILE A 294 -8.46 14.85 -8.14
C ILE A 294 -8.35 15.30 -9.60
N SER A 295 -8.27 16.61 -9.83
CA SER A 295 -8.29 17.19 -11.18
C SER A 295 -6.97 17.09 -11.93
N ASN A 296 -5.86 16.87 -11.22
CA ASN A 296 -4.53 16.71 -11.81
C ASN A 296 -4.20 15.23 -12.00
N ASP A 297 -3.35 14.94 -12.98
CA ASP A 297 -2.84 13.60 -13.21
C ASP A 297 -1.76 13.26 -12.17
N VAL A 298 -2.12 12.48 -11.16
CA VAL A 298 -1.21 12.11 -10.06
C VAL A 298 -0.02 11.28 -10.53
N PHE A 299 -0.15 10.53 -11.63
CA PHE A 299 0.98 9.77 -12.18
C PHE A 299 1.94 10.68 -12.94
N LYS A 300 1.44 11.72 -13.61
CA LYS A 300 2.31 12.77 -14.16
C LYS A 300 2.99 13.56 -13.06
N GLU A 301 2.32 13.85 -11.97
CA GLU A 301 2.95 14.47 -10.79
C GLU A 301 4.08 13.58 -10.22
N MET A 302 3.84 12.26 -10.11
CA MET A 302 4.88 11.30 -9.72
C MET A 302 6.08 11.31 -10.67
N GLU A 303 5.84 11.35 -11.99
CA GLU A 303 6.88 11.38 -13.01
C GLU A 303 7.68 12.68 -13.03
N GLU A 304 7.00 13.82 -13.04
CA GLU A 304 7.60 15.15 -13.16
C GLU A 304 8.36 15.56 -11.89
N GLY A 305 7.90 15.09 -10.73
CA GLY A 305 8.57 15.28 -9.44
C GLY A 305 9.70 14.28 -9.14
N ASP A 306 9.98 13.33 -10.03
CA ASP A 306 10.89 12.20 -9.80
C ASP A 306 10.59 11.42 -8.49
N TYR A 307 9.31 11.36 -8.12
CA TYR A 307 8.86 10.61 -6.96
C TYR A 307 8.92 9.11 -7.25
N LYS A 308 9.44 8.35 -6.28
CA LYS A 308 9.49 6.88 -6.34
C LYS A 308 8.38 6.22 -5.54
N TYR A 309 7.86 6.94 -4.55
CA TYR A 309 6.78 6.46 -3.70
C TYR A 309 5.91 7.62 -3.27
N GLY A 310 4.62 7.37 -3.15
CA GLY A 310 3.72 8.31 -2.51
C GLY A 310 2.58 7.61 -1.80
N PHE A 311 2.12 8.25 -0.73
CA PHE A 311 1.18 7.66 0.21
C PHE A 311 0.20 8.71 0.73
N SER A 312 -0.91 8.24 1.29
CA SER A 312 -1.89 9.09 1.98
C SER A 312 -1.66 9.07 3.50
N LEU A 313 -1.73 7.88 4.11
CA LEU A 313 -1.64 7.72 5.57
C LEU A 313 -0.39 6.96 6.01
N SER A 314 0.07 7.24 7.21
CA SER A 314 1.05 6.43 7.94
C SER A 314 0.63 6.25 9.39
N THR A 315 0.97 5.09 9.96
CA THR A 315 0.55 4.67 11.31
C THR A 315 1.64 3.86 12.01
N ILE A 316 1.39 3.51 13.27
CA ILE A 316 2.24 2.69 14.11
C ILE A 316 1.79 1.23 13.94
N GLU A 317 2.72 0.32 13.66
CA GLU A 317 2.45 -1.11 13.58
C GLU A 317 2.23 -1.70 14.99
N TYR A 318 1.44 -2.76 15.07
CA TYR A 318 1.29 -3.53 16.29
C TYR A 318 2.57 -4.37 16.56
N PRO A 319 3.35 -4.07 17.62
CA PRO A 319 4.69 -4.67 17.76
C PRO A 319 4.71 -6.20 17.81
N LYS A 320 3.62 -6.84 18.27
CA LYS A 320 3.53 -8.31 18.38
C LYS A 320 3.48 -9.02 17.03
N THR A 321 3.24 -8.30 15.94
CA THR A 321 3.18 -8.91 14.60
C THR A 321 4.54 -8.94 13.92
N ILE A 322 5.50 -8.18 14.45
CA ILE A 322 6.83 -7.97 13.89
C ILE A 322 7.97 -7.96 14.94
N PRO A 323 7.95 -8.77 16.02
CA PRO A 323 8.94 -8.67 17.09
C PRO A 323 10.40 -8.86 16.64
N SER A 324 10.66 -9.56 15.53
CA SER A 324 12.01 -9.72 15.01
C SER A 324 12.32 -8.96 13.70
N LEU A 325 11.33 -8.31 13.08
CA LEU A 325 11.49 -7.66 11.77
C LEU A 325 12.65 -6.67 11.75
N PHE A 326 12.65 -5.69 12.65
CA PHE A 326 13.68 -4.66 12.65
C PHE A 326 15.06 -5.23 13.03
N LYS A 327 15.10 -6.23 13.92
CA LYS A 327 16.34 -6.92 14.26
C LYS A 327 16.98 -7.56 13.03
N TYR A 328 16.19 -8.27 12.22
CA TYR A 328 16.69 -8.86 10.98
C TYR A 328 17.10 -7.79 9.97
N PHE A 329 16.29 -6.74 9.78
CA PHE A 329 16.59 -5.63 8.89
C PHE A 329 17.91 -4.93 9.26
N LYS A 330 18.10 -4.59 10.54
CA LYS A 330 19.32 -3.97 11.04
C LYS A 330 20.52 -4.91 10.96
N HIS A 331 20.33 -6.21 11.21
CA HIS A 331 21.37 -7.22 11.01
C HIS A 331 21.85 -7.27 9.55
N TYR A 332 20.92 -7.23 8.58
CA TYR A 332 21.29 -7.14 7.17
C TYR A 332 22.14 -5.90 6.88
N LEU A 333 21.72 -4.74 7.35
CA LEU A 333 22.46 -3.49 7.14
C LEU A 333 23.87 -3.60 7.76
N PHE A 334 24.00 -4.16 8.95
CA PHE A 334 25.30 -4.37 9.59
C PHE A 334 26.20 -5.33 8.80
N GLU A 335 25.72 -6.52 8.47
CA GLU A 335 26.51 -7.53 7.75
C GLU A 335 26.93 -7.07 6.35
N THR A 336 26.11 -6.23 5.71
CA THR A 336 26.40 -5.64 4.40
C THR A 336 27.14 -4.30 4.47
N LYS A 337 27.49 -3.82 5.67
CA LYS A 337 28.17 -2.54 5.93
C LYS A 337 27.38 -1.30 5.45
N GLN A 338 26.06 -1.38 5.54
CA GLN A 338 25.08 -0.35 5.21
C GLN A 338 24.36 0.22 6.45
N ASP A 339 24.81 -0.11 7.66
CA ASP A 339 24.27 0.39 8.93
C ASP A 339 24.30 1.93 9.03
N HIS A 340 25.26 2.58 8.37
CA HIS A 340 25.31 4.04 8.23
C HIS A 340 24.04 4.66 7.62
N LEU A 341 23.24 3.88 6.86
CA LEU A 341 21.98 4.36 6.29
C LEU A 341 20.95 4.72 7.36
N LEU A 342 20.99 4.11 8.56
CA LEU A 342 20.04 4.41 9.65
C LEU A 342 20.22 5.82 10.23
N LEU A 343 21.44 6.37 10.15
CA LEU A 343 21.80 7.70 10.66
C LEU A 343 21.99 8.73 9.54
N ASN A 344 21.65 8.38 8.30
CA ASN A 344 21.82 9.25 7.15
C ASN A 344 20.71 10.32 7.11
N ASP A 345 21.07 11.59 7.06
CA ASP A 345 20.11 12.70 7.02
C ASP A 345 19.58 13.03 5.61
N THR A 346 20.12 12.36 4.58
CA THR A 346 19.70 12.51 3.19
C THR A 346 18.61 11.52 2.76
N ASN A 347 18.30 10.51 3.57
CA ASN A 347 17.20 9.55 3.33
C ASN A 347 16.07 9.74 4.36
N TYR A 348 15.16 8.79 4.45
CA TYR A 348 14.03 8.85 5.38
C TYR A 348 14.19 7.95 6.61
N SER A 349 15.40 7.48 6.96
CA SER A 349 15.60 6.59 8.11
C SER A 349 15.09 7.15 9.43
N GLU A 350 15.19 8.47 9.65
CA GLU A 350 14.62 9.14 10.83
C GLU A 350 13.11 8.89 10.98
N PHE A 351 12.37 8.65 9.89
CA PHE A 351 10.94 8.33 9.96
C PHE A 351 10.67 7.01 10.70
N ILE A 352 11.58 6.03 10.61
CA ILE A 352 11.40 4.67 11.16
C ILE A 352 12.29 4.41 12.37
N TYR A 353 13.45 5.06 12.46
CA TYR A 353 14.49 4.70 13.42
C TYR A 353 14.53 5.67 14.61
N ASP A 354 14.37 5.13 15.83
CA ASP A 354 14.58 5.85 17.08
C ASP A 354 16.02 5.63 17.56
N GLU A 355 16.89 6.59 17.25
CA GLU A 355 18.31 6.57 17.63
C GLU A 355 18.50 6.44 19.15
N SER A 356 17.60 7.00 19.96
CA SER A 356 17.74 6.97 21.43
C SER A 356 17.51 5.58 22.01
N LYS A 357 16.73 4.75 21.32
CA LYS A 357 16.44 3.36 21.68
C LYS A 357 17.24 2.35 20.86
N ASP A 358 17.93 2.82 19.82
CA ASP A 358 18.63 1.98 18.86
C ASP A 358 17.69 0.94 18.20
N ASP A 359 16.42 1.33 17.98
CA ASP A 359 15.31 0.44 17.61
C ASP A 359 14.27 1.10 16.67
N TYR A 360 13.33 0.31 16.17
CA TYR A 360 12.21 0.74 15.32
C TYR A 360 11.14 1.46 16.15
N ASN A 361 10.70 2.63 15.68
CA ASN A 361 9.61 3.39 16.29
C ASN A 361 8.21 2.88 15.88
N MET A 362 8.15 1.82 15.07
CA MET A 362 6.94 1.17 14.53
C MET A 362 6.19 1.96 13.45
N CYS A 363 6.66 3.16 13.06
CA CYS A 363 6.04 3.96 12.01
C CYS A 363 6.20 3.35 10.62
N HIS A 364 5.10 3.28 9.88
CA HIS A 364 5.09 2.81 8.50
C HIS A 364 4.06 3.54 7.64
N PHE A 365 4.31 3.62 6.35
CA PHE A 365 3.33 4.03 5.34
C PHE A 365 2.23 2.96 5.23
N TRP A 366 0.97 3.39 5.19
CA TRP A 366 -0.16 2.47 5.12
C TRP A 366 -0.45 2.10 3.66
N THR A 367 0.02 0.93 3.25
CA THR A 367 0.20 0.51 1.84
C THR A 367 -1.09 0.22 1.07
N ASN A 368 -2.26 0.17 1.71
CA ASN A 368 -3.53 0.09 0.97
C ASN A 368 -3.77 1.31 0.05
N PHE A 369 -3.13 2.44 0.36
CA PHE A 369 -2.91 3.55 -0.59
C PHE A 369 -1.41 3.70 -0.82
N GLU A 370 -0.93 3.28 -1.98
CA GLU A 370 0.42 3.59 -2.43
C GLU A 370 0.44 3.88 -3.93
N LEU A 371 1.13 4.96 -4.32
CA LEU A 371 1.59 5.20 -5.67
C LEU A 371 3.08 4.89 -5.72
N GLY A 372 3.47 3.85 -6.45
CA GLY A 372 4.86 3.40 -6.45
C GLY A 372 5.46 3.35 -7.84
N ASN A 373 6.78 3.56 -7.90
CA ASN A 373 7.57 3.35 -9.10
C ASN A 373 8.02 1.87 -9.18
N LEU A 374 7.53 1.15 -10.19
CA LEU A 374 7.80 -0.27 -10.38
C LEU A 374 9.27 -0.55 -10.73
N ASP A 375 9.96 0.36 -11.42
CA ASP A 375 11.39 0.21 -11.70
C ASP A 375 12.22 0.22 -10.40
N PHE A 376 11.84 1.07 -9.43
CA PHE A 376 12.46 1.08 -8.11
C PHE A 376 12.18 -0.23 -7.35
N LEU A 377 10.95 -0.74 -7.36
CA LEU A 377 10.64 -2.03 -6.71
C LEU A 377 11.35 -3.21 -7.37
N ARG A 378 11.66 -3.11 -8.68
CA ARG A 378 12.46 -4.08 -9.44
C ARG A 378 13.97 -3.87 -9.31
N SER A 379 14.42 -2.82 -8.62
CA SER A 379 15.84 -2.52 -8.45
C SER A 379 16.55 -3.62 -7.66
N VAL A 380 17.85 -3.79 -7.91
CA VAL A 380 18.66 -4.78 -7.18
C VAL A 380 18.63 -4.45 -5.70
N GLU A 381 18.75 -3.17 -5.34
CA GLU A 381 18.80 -2.65 -3.98
C GLU A 381 17.55 -3.00 -3.17
N TYR A 382 16.35 -2.85 -3.76
CA TYR A 382 15.11 -3.25 -3.10
C TYR A 382 15.07 -4.78 -2.88
N ASN A 383 15.36 -5.53 -3.94
CA ASN A 383 15.16 -6.97 -3.96
C ASN A 383 16.14 -7.72 -3.06
N VAL A 384 17.40 -7.30 -2.95
CA VAL A 384 18.36 -7.96 -2.05
C VAL A 384 17.97 -7.84 -0.57
N ILE A 385 17.36 -6.71 -0.17
CA ILE A 385 16.88 -6.54 1.20
C ILE A 385 15.62 -7.38 1.41
N PHE A 386 14.66 -7.31 0.48
CA PHE A 386 13.45 -8.12 0.55
C PHE A 386 13.77 -9.62 0.61
N GLU A 387 14.65 -10.12 -0.26
CA GLU A 387 15.03 -11.54 -0.33
C GLU A 387 15.73 -12.00 0.94
N TYR A 388 16.58 -11.15 1.53
CA TYR A 388 17.13 -11.44 2.85
C TYR A 388 16.03 -11.55 3.91
N LEU A 389 15.08 -10.60 3.98
CA LEU A 389 13.99 -10.64 4.94
C LEU A 389 13.09 -11.86 4.73
N ASP A 390 12.74 -12.19 3.49
CA ASP A 390 11.95 -13.36 3.13
C ASP A 390 12.64 -14.66 3.57
N SER A 391 13.98 -14.74 3.44
CA SER A 391 14.76 -15.92 3.87
C SER A 391 14.74 -16.20 5.38
N THR A 392 14.35 -15.21 6.19
CA THR A 392 14.19 -15.38 7.65
C THR A 392 12.87 -16.04 8.03
N ASN A 393 11.95 -16.23 7.07
CA ASN A 393 10.60 -16.78 7.24
C ASN A 393 9.70 -15.97 8.20
N GLY A 394 10.01 -14.72 8.51
CA GLY A 394 9.24 -13.87 9.42
C GLY A 394 7.79 -13.60 8.98
N PHE A 395 7.50 -13.64 7.68
CA PHE A 395 6.11 -13.61 7.16
C PHE A 395 5.25 -14.77 7.69
N TYR A 396 5.86 -15.91 8.00
CA TYR A 396 5.16 -17.13 8.42
C TYR A 396 5.27 -17.40 9.92
N TYR A 397 6.47 -17.26 10.50
CA TYR A 397 6.65 -17.44 11.94
C TYR A 397 6.10 -16.28 12.78
N GLU A 398 5.95 -15.10 12.20
CA GLU A 398 5.26 -13.96 12.81
C GLU A 398 4.05 -13.58 11.92
N ARG A 399 3.77 -12.28 11.76
CA ARG A 399 2.73 -11.76 10.87
C ARG A 399 3.21 -10.45 10.22
N TRP A 400 4.39 -10.50 9.61
CA TRP A 400 5.00 -9.33 8.96
C TRP A 400 4.08 -8.80 7.87
N GLY A 401 3.59 -7.57 8.04
CA GLY A 401 2.85 -6.86 7.01
C GLY A 401 3.78 -6.36 5.90
N ASP A 402 3.24 -6.22 4.70
CA ASP A 402 3.93 -5.52 3.61
C ASP A 402 4.18 -4.06 3.94
N ALA A 403 3.30 -3.43 4.71
CA ALA A 403 3.39 -2.03 5.09
C ALA A 403 4.68 -1.69 5.88
N PRO A 404 5.01 -2.36 7.01
CA PRO A 404 6.29 -2.14 7.69
C PRO A 404 7.49 -2.59 6.86
N VAL A 405 7.43 -3.71 6.12
CA VAL A 405 8.55 -4.17 5.27
C VAL A 405 8.88 -3.15 4.19
N ARG A 406 7.87 -2.68 3.44
CA ARG A 406 8.00 -1.61 2.45
C ARG A 406 8.59 -0.36 3.08
N SER A 407 8.06 0.06 4.22
CA SER A 407 8.47 1.31 4.88
C SER A 407 9.92 1.28 5.33
N LEU A 408 10.41 0.17 5.90
CA LEU A 408 11.82 0.02 6.29
C LEU A 408 12.75 0.15 5.08
N ILE A 409 12.46 -0.60 4.01
CA ILE A 409 13.29 -0.61 2.79
C ILE A 409 13.28 0.76 2.11
N LEU A 410 12.10 1.37 1.92
CA LEU A 410 11.98 2.69 1.31
C LEU A 410 12.73 3.76 2.10
N SER A 411 12.64 3.70 3.43
CA SER A 411 13.19 4.75 4.28
C SER A 411 14.71 4.83 4.22
N VAL A 412 15.39 3.69 4.06
CA VAL A 412 16.86 3.66 3.95
C VAL A 412 17.35 3.90 2.52
N LEU A 413 16.60 3.48 1.50
CA LEU A 413 17.03 3.54 0.09
C LEU A 413 16.67 4.85 -0.62
N LEU A 414 15.52 5.46 -0.30
CA LEU A 414 15.06 6.67 -0.98
C LEU A 414 15.61 7.94 -0.33
N ARG A 415 16.06 8.88 -1.17
CA ARG A 415 16.53 10.19 -0.71
C ARG A 415 15.36 11.14 -0.46
N LYS A 416 15.55 12.10 0.44
CA LYS A 416 14.61 13.20 0.68
C LYS A 416 14.19 13.83 -0.66
N GLY A 417 12.89 14.04 -0.82
CA GLY A 417 12.28 14.51 -2.07
C GLY A 417 11.79 13.39 -3.00
N GLN A 418 12.13 12.12 -2.75
CA GLN A 418 11.66 10.99 -3.57
C GLN A 418 10.40 10.30 -3.01
N ILE A 419 9.97 10.66 -1.79
CA ILE A 419 8.70 10.23 -1.20
C ILE A 419 7.76 11.43 -1.07
N LYS A 420 6.56 11.34 -1.64
CA LYS A 420 5.51 12.35 -1.53
C LYS A 420 4.35 11.88 -0.67
N ARG A 421 3.94 12.70 0.30
CA ARG A 421 2.65 12.55 0.95
C ARG A 421 1.59 13.31 0.15
N PHE A 422 0.51 12.63 -0.23
CA PHE A 422 -0.65 13.22 -0.91
C PHE A 422 -1.69 13.68 0.12
N SER A 423 -1.39 14.71 0.91
CA SER A 423 -2.28 15.22 1.98
C SER A 423 -3.52 15.95 1.43
N GLU A 424 -3.51 16.32 0.16
CA GLU A 424 -4.60 16.93 -0.60
C GLU A 424 -5.67 15.92 -1.06
N ILE A 425 -5.33 14.62 -1.08
CA ILE A 425 -6.26 13.55 -1.46
C ILE A 425 -7.01 13.08 -0.21
N GLY A 426 -8.31 13.35 -0.16
CA GLY A 426 -9.19 12.76 0.85
C GLY A 426 -9.36 11.27 0.58
N TYR A 427 -9.01 10.42 1.54
CA TYR A 427 -8.97 8.97 1.40
C TYR A 427 -9.47 8.27 2.66
N LYS A 428 -10.15 7.15 2.51
CA LYS A 428 -10.49 6.27 3.63
C LYS A 428 -10.32 4.82 3.26
N HIS A 429 -9.63 4.13 4.15
CA HIS A 429 -9.69 2.70 4.35
C HIS A 429 -10.07 2.51 5.81
N ALA A 430 -11.07 1.68 6.13
CA ALA A 430 -11.51 1.55 7.51
C ALA A 430 -10.36 1.10 8.43
N PRO A 431 -10.25 1.65 9.66
CA PRO A 431 -11.12 2.68 10.25
C PRO A 431 -10.65 4.13 10.02
N TYR A 432 -9.53 4.36 9.33
CA TYR A 432 -8.90 5.68 9.27
C TYR A 432 -9.29 6.50 8.05
N THR A 433 -9.42 7.80 8.26
CA THR A 433 -9.73 8.77 7.21
C THR A 433 -8.61 9.80 7.13
N GLN A 434 -8.08 10.06 5.94
CA GLN A 434 -7.39 11.30 5.63
C GLN A 434 -8.39 12.29 5.05
N CYS A 435 -8.48 13.48 5.63
CA CYS A 435 -9.27 14.58 5.10
C CYS A 435 -8.44 15.86 5.05
N PRO A 436 -8.31 16.53 3.89
CA PRO A 436 -7.54 17.77 3.80
C PRO A 436 -8.01 18.81 4.82
N ILE A 437 -7.11 19.28 5.69
CA ILE A 437 -7.47 20.26 6.74
C ILE A 437 -7.80 21.63 6.14
N SER A 438 -7.10 22.01 5.06
CA SER A 438 -7.32 23.28 4.37
C SER A 438 -8.73 23.36 3.78
N GLU A 439 -9.51 24.35 4.21
CA GLU A 439 -10.85 24.62 3.69
C GLU A 439 -10.82 24.94 2.19
N SER A 440 -9.82 25.70 1.72
CA SER A 440 -9.72 26.03 0.30
C SER A 440 -9.51 24.79 -0.57
N VAL A 441 -8.67 23.86 -0.12
CA VAL A 441 -8.46 22.57 -0.81
C VAL A 441 -9.76 21.77 -0.82
N ARG A 442 -10.47 21.69 0.32
CA ARG A 442 -11.75 20.96 0.39
C ARG A 442 -12.82 21.53 -0.53
N LEU A 443 -12.96 22.85 -0.59
CA LEU A 443 -13.92 23.53 -1.47
C LEU A 443 -13.53 23.36 -2.94
N GLN A 444 -12.26 23.56 -3.28
CA GLN A 444 -11.76 23.44 -4.66
C GLN A 444 -11.94 22.02 -5.20
N ASN A 445 -11.67 21.00 -4.37
CA ASN A 445 -11.70 19.60 -4.77
C ASN A 445 -13.02 18.89 -4.42
N ARG A 446 -14.09 19.64 -4.10
CA ARG A 446 -15.43 19.10 -3.76
C ARG A 446 -15.37 17.92 -2.77
N CYS A 447 -14.56 18.08 -1.72
CA CYS A 447 -14.35 17.04 -0.71
C CYS A 447 -15.63 16.75 0.09
N SER A 448 -15.82 15.48 0.44
CA SER A 448 -17.00 14.96 1.16
C SER A 448 -16.69 14.30 2.50
N CYS A 449 -15.45 14.42 2.98
CA CYS A 449 -15.02 13.97 4.30
C CYS A 449 -15.21 15.04 5.38
N ASP A 450 -15.31 14.59 6.63
CA ASP A 450 -15.27 15.47 7.81
C ASP A 450 -13.80 15.69 8.24
N PRO A 451 -13.28 16.94 8.25
CA PRO A 451 -11.93 17.22 8.71
C PRO A 451 -11.71 16.89 10.20
N GLY A 452 -12.75 16.78 11.02
CA GLY A 452 -12.65 16.34 12.42
C GLY A 452 -12.27 14.86 12.59
N GLU A 453 -12.54 14.05 11.55
CA GLU A 453 -12.21 12.62 11.47
C GLU A 453 -10.81 12.37 10.88
N ASP A 454 -10.08 13.43 10.52
CA ASP A 454 -8.74 13.30 9.95
C ASP A 454 -7.78 12.60 10.93
N PHE A 455 -7.11 11.58 10.41
CA PHE A 455 -6.23 10.71 11.17
C PHE A 455 -4.83 11.32 11.38
N THR A 456 -4.43 12.29 10.56
CA THR A 456 -3.05 12.79 10.45
C THR A 456 -2.43 13.12 11.80
N ASN A 457 -3.14 13.83 12.68
CA ASN A 457 -2.63 14.32 13.97
C ASN A 457 -3.01 13.47 15.19
N LYS A 458 -3.55 12.25 14.99
CA LYS A 458 -3.83 11.34 16.11
C LYS A 458 -2.53 10.72 16.65
N TRP A 459 -2.50 10.34 17.93
CA TRP A 459 -1.27 9.86 18.60
C TRP A 459 -0.68 8.58 18.00
N TYR A 460 -1.51 7.74 17.38
CA TYR A 460 -1.11 6.48 16.71
C TYR A 460 -0.94 6.65 15.19
N SER A 461 -1.00 7.89 14.69
CA SER A 461 -0.60 8.25 13.34
C SER A 461 0.88 8.61 13.32
N CYS A 462 1.57 8.25 12.24
CA CYS A 462 2.93 8.70 11.96
C CYS A 462 2.95 9.77 10.86
N SER A 463 1.78 10.29 10.50
CA SER A 463 1.61 11.17 9.36
C SER A 463 2.23 12.55 9.59
N TRP A 464 1.86 13.16 10.72
CA TRP A 464 2.47 14.40 11.20
C TRP A 464 3.99 14.26 11.38
N TYR A 465 4.44 13.07 11.81
CA TYR A 465 5.86 12.80 12.01
C TYR A 465 6.61 12.76 10.68
N PHE A 466 6.06 12.08 9.67
CA PHE A 466 6.60 12.10 8.31
C PHE A 466 6.72 13.53 7.77
N ASP A 467 5.69 14.35 7.95
CA ASP A 467 5.70 15.74 7.48
C ASP A 467 6.83 16.55 8.14
N ASN A 468 7.05 16.36 9.44
CA ASN A 468 8.15 17.03 10.15
C ASN A 468 9.53 16.54 9.67
N VAL A 469 9.76 15.22 9.59
CA VAL A 469 11.08 14.69 9.18
C VAL A 469 11.39 14.97 7.71
N SER A 470 10.38 15.24 6.88
CA SER A 470 10.54 15.58 5.47
C SER A 470 11.01 17.01 5.25
N LEU A 471 10.84 17.90 6.24
CA LEU A 471 11.36 19.26 6.19
C LEU A 471 12.87 19.29 6.48
N PRO A 472 13.61 20.26 5.90
CA PRO A 472 14.97 20.55 6.32
C PRO A 472 15.03 20.79 7.83
N LYS A 473 16.06 20.30 8.52
CA LYS A 473 16.19 20.38 10.00
C LYS A 473 15.95 21.78 10.58
N ILE A 474 16.33 22.83 9.84
CA ILE A 474 16.13 24.25 10.23
C ILE A 474 14.66 24.71 10.25
N HIS A 475 13.75 23.95 9.65
CA HIS A 475 12.33 24.26 9.51
C HIS A 475 11.43 23.31 10.31
N ARG A 476 12.02 22.42 11.11
CA ARG A 476 11.28 21.48 11.95
C ARG A 476 10.77 22.18 13.21
N LEU A 477 9.56 21.80 13.64
CA LEU A 477 8.89 22.31 14.84
C LEU A 477 9.38 21.60 16.11
#